data_AF-A0A812JUQ0-F1
#
_entry.id   AF-A0A812JUQ0-F1
#
_cell.length_a   1.000
_cell.length_b   1.000
_cell.length_c   1.000
_cell.angle_alpha   90.00
_cell.angle_beta   90.00
_cell.angle_gamma   90.00
#
_symmetry.space_group_name_H-M   'P 1'
#
loop_
_entity.id
_entity.type
_entity.pdbx_description
1 polymer ?
#
loop_
_entity_poly.entity_id
_entity_poly.type
_entity_poly.pdbx_seq_one_letter_code
_entity_poly.pdbx_strand_id
1 'polypeptide(L)'
;ASMGNGKSKEETVKEKAREWQRQIRGESRRIDRDISRMRQEEEKLKKEIKTMAEKGQAASVKTLARQVVRSRAAVARLERTKCSMSAVNLHLTTAVASMSTASALKMSSGVMKEMNRLMNVPELQRTMEDMRQEMMRAEIADEMMEEGFQESDDETEIDSAVARVYEELALDKSQLLDT
;
A
#
# COMPACT_ATOMS: atom_id res chain seq x y z
N ALA A 1 -26.33 16.80 -24.19
CA ALA A 1 -26.30 16.61 -22.73
C ALA A 1 -25.05 15.81 -22.39
N SER A 2 -24.15 16.41 -21.61
CA SER A 2 -22.88 15.79 -21.20
C SER A 2 -23.17 14.71 -20.16
N MET A 3 -22.96 13.44 -20.52
CA MET A 3 -22.93 12.36 -19.53
C MET A 3 -21.62 12.48 -18.75
N GLY A 4 -21.69 13.10 -17.57
CA GLY A 4 -20.60 13.13 -16.61
C GLY A 4 -20.28 11.72 -16.15
N ASN A 5 -19.16 11.18 -16.63
CA ASN A 5 -18.66 9.87 -16.26
C ASN A 5 -18.05 9.93 -14.85
N GLY A 6 -18.91 9.93 -13.83
CA GLY A 6 -18.49 9.83 -12.43
C GLY A 6 -18.11 8.40 -12.11
N LYS A 7 -16.83 8.04 -12.25
CA LYS A 7 -16.30 6.76 -11.73
C LYS A 7 -16.69 6.62 -10.27
N SER A 8 -17.13 5.44 -9.84
CA SER A 8 -17.46 5.22 -8.44
C SER A 8 -16.20 5.40 -7.57
N LYS A 9 -16.37 5.79 -6.30
CA LYS A 9 -15.23 5.94 -5.37
C LYS A 9 -14.41 4.65 -5.27
N GLU A 10 -15.06 3.49 -5.36
CA GLU A 10 -14.40 2.17 -5.41
C GLU A 10 -13.51 1.98 -6.64
N GLU A 11 -13.95 2.42 -7.83
CA GLU A 11 -13.13 2.38 -9.04
C GLU A 11 -11.88 3.25 -8.90
N THR A 12 -12.03 4.42 -8.26
CA THR A 12 -10.92 5.36 -8.02
C THR A 12 -9.87 4.75 -7.08
N VAL A 13 -10.30 4.04 -6.03
CA VAL A 13 -9.39 3.36 -5.10
C VAL A 13 -8.68 2.15 -5.75
N LYS A 14 -9.38 1.37 -6.59
CA LYS A 14 -8.77 0.27 -7.37
C LYS A 14 -7.70 0.80 -8.32
N GLU A 15 -7.96 1.92 -8.97
CA GLU A 15 -7.00 2.56 -9.87
C GLU A 15 -5.74 3.02 -9.14
N LYS A 16 -5.87 3.65 -7.97
CA LYS A 16 -4.73 4.06 -7.13
C LYS A 16 -3.92 2.88 -6.61
N ALA A 17 -4.56 1.84 -6.08
CA ALA A 17 -3.85 0.65 -5.62
C ALA A 17 -3.08 -0.02 -6.78
N ARG A 18 -3.66 -0.09 -7.98
CA ARG A 18 -2.98 -0.59 -9.19
C ARG A 18 -1.82 0.30 -9.60
N GLU A 19 -1.94 1.61 -9.45
CA GLU A 19 -0.87 2.56 -9.72
C GLU A 19 0.33 2.34 -8.79
N TRP A 20 0.10 2.28 -7.48
CA TRP A 20 1.16 1.99 -6.52
C TRP A 20 1.81 0.63 -6.76
N GLN A 21 1.04 -0.40 -7.09
CA GLN A 21 1.61 -1.69 -7.50
C GLN A 21 2.54 -1.55 -8.71
N ARG A 22 2.18 -0.75 -9.71
CA ARG A 22 3.06 -0.51 -10.87
C ARG A 22 4.36 0.20 -10.45
N GLN A 23 4.27 1.20 -9.59
CA GLN A 23 5.43 1.93 -9.06
C GLN A 23 6.35 1.00 -8.26
N ILE A 24 5.80 0.24 -7.30
CA ILE A 24 6.55 -0.74 -6.47
C ILE A 24 7.23 -1.79 -7.36
N ARG A 25 6.54 -2.34 -8.37
CA ARG A 25 7.16 -3.30 -9.30
C ARG A 25 8.28 -2.65 -10.13
N GLY A 26 8.14 -1.39 -10.51
CA GLY A 26 9.17 -0.62 -11.21
C GLY A 26 10.45 -0.50 -10.37
N GLU A 27 10.29 -0.03 -9.14
CA GLU A 27 11.39 0.12 -8.18
C GLU A 27 12.01 -1.24 -7.80
N SER A 28 11.21 -2.30 -7.65
CA SER A 28 11.73 -3.65 -7.36
C SER A 28 12.65 -4.16 -8.47
N ARG A 29 12.29 -3.92 -9.74
CA ARG A 29 13.14 -4.28 -10.88
C ARG A 29 14.43 -3.48 -10.93
N ARG A 30 14.41 -2.22 -10.47
CA ARG A 30 15.62 -1.41 -10.34
C ARG A 30 16.55 -1.99 -9.29
N ILE A 31 16.03 -2.33 -8.11
CA ILE A 31 16.79 -3.00 -7.05
C ILE A 31 17.39 -4.33 -7.54
N ASP A 32 16.65 -5.13 -8.32
CA ASP A 32 17.17 -6.38 -8.88
C ASP A 32 18.38 -6.16 -9.82
N ARG A 33 18.34 -5.10 -10.64
CA ARG A 33 19.48 -4.73 -11.48
C ARG A 33 20.68 -4.27 -10.64
N ASP A 34 20.44 -3.51 -9.58
CA ASP A 34 21.51 -3.05 -8.68
C ASP A 34 22.16 -4.22 -7.94
N ILE A 35 21.36 -5.15 -7.40
CA ILE A 35 21.86 -6.39 -6.78
C ILE A 35 22.72 -7.19 -7.78
N SER A 36 22.24 -7.38 -9.01
CA SER A 36 22.97 -8.12 -10.04
C SER A 36 24.32 -7.46 -10.36
N ARG A 37 24.34 -6.14 -10.54
CA ARG A 37 25.56 -5.36 -10.78
C ARG A 37 26.56 -5.50 -9.64
N MET A 38 26.10 -5.33 -8.40
CA MET A 38 26.96 -5.44 -7.21
C MET A 38 27.56 -6.84 -7.05
N ARG A 39 26.80 -7.89 -7.35
CA ARG A 39 27.30 -9.27 -7.34
C ARG A 39 28.36 -9.49 -8.42
N GLN A 40 28.17 -8.95 -9.63
CA GLN A 40 29.18 -9.01 -10.69
C GLN A 40 30.46 -8.27 -10.33
N GLU A 41 30.34 -7.09 -9.70
CA GLU A 41 31.49 -6.34 -9.19
C GLU A 41 32.20 -7.08 -8.06
N GLU A 42 31.48 -7.73 -7.14
CA GLU A 42 32.05 -8.59 -6.10
C GLU A 42 32.88 -9.72 -6.71
N GLU A 43 32.40 -10.38 -7.77
CA GLU A 43 33.16 -11.44 -8.45
C GLU A 43 34.45 -10.94 -9.10
N LYS A 44 34.46 -9.71 -9.62
CA LYS A 44 35.69 -9.07 -10.12
C LYS A 44 36.69 -8.82 -8.98
N LEU A 45 36.21 -8.28 -7.86
CA LEU A 45 37.04 -8.05 -6.66
C LEU A 45 37.62 -9.35 -6.12
N LYS A 46 36.87 -10.46 -6.12
CA LYS A 46 37.38 -11.78 -5.71
C LYS A 46 38.52 -12.27 -6.59
N LYS A 47 38.44 -12.07 -7.91
CA LYS A 47 39.54 -12.42 -8.83
C LYS A 47 40.77 -11.56 -8.56
N GLU A 48 40.57 -10.26 -8.37
CA GLU A 48 41.67 -9.33 -8.06
C GLU A 48 42.35 -9.66 -6.72
N ILE A 49 41.58 -10.03 -5.68
CA ILE A 49 42.12 -10.50 -4.40
C ILE A 49 43.06 -11.69 -4.60
N LYS A 50 42.70 -12.67 -5.43
CA LYS A 50 43.56 -13.83 -5.71
C LYS A 50 44.87 -13.40 -6.36
N THR A 51 44.81 -12.57 -7.39
CA THR A 51 46.00 -12.05 -8.08
C THR A 51 46.90 -11.24 -7.14
N MET A 52 46.33 -10.43 -6.25
CA MET A 52 47.12 -9.66 -5.29
C MET A 52 47.72 -10.53 -4.18
N ALA A 53 47.05 -11.61 -3.80
CA ALA A 53 47.56 -12.59 -2.84
C ALA A 53 48.76 -13.36 -3.43
N GLU A 54 48.68 -13.80 -4.69
CA GLU A 54 49.80 -14.45 -5.40
C GLU A 54 51.03 -13.55 -5.50
N LYS A 55 50.83 -12.23 -5.61
CA LYS A 55 51.90 -11.22 -5.63
C LYS A 55 52.42 -10.84 -4.24
N GLY A 56 51.93 -11.46 -3.17
CA GLY A 56 52.33 -11.15 -1.79
C GLY A 56 51.88 -9.77 -1.27
N GLN A 57 50.93 -9.11 -1.94
CA GLN A 57 50.49 -7.76 -1.59
C GLN A 57 49.41 -7.76 -0.49
N ALA A 58 49.80 -8.09 0.74
CA ALA A 58 48.87 -8.27 1.87
C ALA A 58 48.01 -7.03 2.18
N ALA A 59 48.57 -5.81 2.05
CA ALA A 59 47.81 -4.58 2.27
C ALA A 59 46.67 -4.40 1.26
N SER A 60 46.94 -4.66 -0.02
CA SER A 60 45.95 -4.60 -1.10
C SER A 60 44.85 -5.63 -0.91
N VAL A 61 45.22 -6.87 -0.58
CA VAL A 61 44.26 -7.96 -0.27
C VAL A 61 43.31 -7.56 0.87
N LYS A 62 43.84 -6.97 1.96
CA LYS A 62 43.04 -6.53 3.10
C LYS A 62 42.03 -5.44 2.71
N THR A 63 42.43 -4.49 1.87
CA THR A 63 41.54 -3.41 1.39
C THR A 63 40.42 -3.95 0.50
N LEU A 64 40.76 -4.80 -0.47
CA LEU A 64 39.77 -5.41 -1.37
C LEU A 64 38.81 -6.35 -0.62
N ALA A 65 39.30 -7.11 0.36
CA ALA A 65 38.46 -7.96 1.20
C ALA A 65 37.44 -7.14 2.00
N ARG A 66 37.83 -5.98 2.55
CA ARG A 66 36.88 -5.05 3.20
C ARG A 66 35.82 -4.53 2.23
N GLN A 67 36.19 -4.27 0.97
CA GLN A 67 35.24 -3.85 -0.07
C GLN A 67 34.23 -4.96 -0.38
N VAL A 68 34.65 -6.23 -0.46
CA VAL A 68 33.75 -7.38 -0.61
C VAL A 68 32.76 -7.46 0.55
N VAL A 69 33.21 -7.33 1.80
CA VAL A 69 32.32 -7.35 2.98
C VAL A 69 31.29 -6.22 2.92
N ARG A 70 31.71 -5.01 2.53
CA ARG A 70 30.80 -3.87 2.34
C ARG A 70 29.79 -4.12 1.22
N SER A 71 30.22 -4.71 0.10
CA SER A 71 29.34 -5.07 -1.01
C SER A 71 28.25 -6.05 -0.55
N ARG A 72 28.63 -7.12 0.16
CA ARG A 72 27.67 -8.09 0.72
C ARG A 72 26.67 -7.45 1.67
N ALA A 73 27.13 -6.57 2.56
CA ALA A 73 26.25 -5.85 3.48
C ALA A 73 25.25 -4.97 2.73
N ALA A 74 25.66 -4.35 1.62
CA ALA A 74 24.78 -3.55 0.78
C ALA A 74 23.77 -4.41 -0.01
N VAL A 75 24.19 -5.52 -0.60
CA VAL A 75 23.28 -6.50 -1.22
C VAL A 75 22.23 -6.98 -0.21
N ALA A 76 22.64 -7.35 1.00
CA ALA A 76 21.72 -7.80 2.05
C ALA A 76 20.75 -6.71 2.51
N ARG A 77 21.10 -5.41 2.42
CA ARG A 77 20.14 -4.33 2.66
C ARG A 77 19.11 -4.25 1.53
N LEU A 78 19.57 -4.29 0.28
CA LEU A 78 18.71 -4.23 -0.91
C LEU A 78 17.73 -5.40 -0.96
N GLU A 79 18.16 -6.62 -0.64
CA GLU A 79 17.29 -7.79 -0.55
C GLU A 79 16.19 -7.62 0.51
N ARG A 80 16.53 -7.05 1.67
CA ARG A 80 15.53 -6.75 2.69
C ARG A 80 14.56 -5.66 2.23
N THR A 81 15.04 -4.61 1.54
CA THR A 81 14.16 -3.60 0.93
C THR A 81 13.19 -4.25 -0.06
N LYS A 82 13.67 -5.16 -0.91
CA LYS A 82 12.82 -5.91 -1.84
C LYS A 82 11.75 -6.75 -1.11
N CYS A 83 12.12 -7.38 0.01
CA CYS A 83 11.16 -8.14 0.82
C CYS A 83 10.04 -7.22 1.35
N SER A 84 10.40 -6.06 1.91
CA SER A 84 9.44 -5.05 2.37
C SER A 84 8.51 -4.57 1.25
N MET A 85 9.05 -4.30 0.06
CA MET A 85 8.25 -3.94 -1.12
C MET A 85 7.28 -5.05 -1.53
N SER A 86 7.73 -6.31 -1.41
CA SER A 86 6.90 -7.47 -1.74
C SER A 86 5.74 -7.62 -0.77
N ALA A 87 5.96 -7.37 0.53
CA ALA A 87 4.92 -7.36 1.54
C ALA A 87 3.87 -6.27 1.28
N VAL A 88 4.30 -5.04 0.96
CA VAL A 88 3.40 -3.94 0.61
C VAL A 88 2.62 -4.26 -0.67
N ASN A 89 3.27 -4.78 -1.71
CA ASN A 89 2.58 -5.17 -2.94
C ASN A 89 1.57 -6.31 -2.73
N LEU A 90 1.87 -7.28 -1.85
CA LEU A 90 0.92 -8.32 -1.46
C LEU A 90 -0.30 -7.69 -0.79
N HIS A 91 -0.10 -6.78 0.16
CA HIS A 91 -1.19 -6.08 0.81
C HIS A 91 -2.06 -5.31 -0.19
N LEU A 92 -1.46 -4.57 -1.13
CA LEU A 92 -2.20 -3.91 -2.21
C LEU A 92 -2.97 -4.90 -3.11
N THR A 93 -2.43 -6.11 -3.30
CA THR A 93 -3.11 -7.16 -4.07
C THR A 93 -4.34 -7.66 -3.33
N THR A 94 -4.22 -7.94 -2.04
CA THR A 94 -5.34 -8.28 -1.17
C THR A 94 -6.36 -7.15 -1.13
N ALA A 95 -5.90 -5.91 -0.97
CA ALA A 95 -6.75 -4.72 -0.96
C ALA A 95 -7.64 -4.70 -2.21
N VAL A 96 -7.05 -4.72 -3.42
CA VAL A 96 -7.77 -4.73 -4.70
C VAL A 96 -8.77 -5.89 -4.82
N ALA A 97 -8.44 -7.07 -4.28
CA ALA A 97 -9.30 -8.25 -4.32
C ALA A 97 -10.48 -8.17 -3.35
N SER A 98 -10.32 -7.47 -2.22
CA SER A 98 -11.34 -7.33 -1.16
C SER A 98 -12.29 -6.13 -1.35
N MET A 99 -12.13 -5.35 -2.42
CA MET A 99 -12.83 -4.08 -2.64
C MET A 99 -14.30 -4.19 -3.12
N SER A 100 -15.12 -4.93 -2.38
CA SER A 100 -16.54 -4.59 -2.21
C SER A 100 -16.76 -3.75 -0.94
N THR A 101 -15.69 -3.43 -0.20
CA THR A 101 -15.72 -2.58 1.00
C THR A 101 -14.48 -1.68 1.04
N ALA A 102 -14.64 -0.43 1.46
CA ALA A 102 -13.54 0.55 1.55
C ALA A 102 -12.53 0.22 2.68
N SER A 103 -12.90 -0.67 3.61
CA SER A 103 -12.00 -1.28 4.62
C SER A 103 -10.73 -1.96 4.05
N ALA A 104 -10.72 -2.29 2.76
CA ALA A 104 -9.65 -3.04 2.12
C ALA A 104 -8.31 -2.26 2.01
N LEU A 105 -8.34 -0.92 2.12
CA LEU A 105 -7.13 -0.09 2.15
C LEU A 105 -6.53 0.11 3.55
N LYS A 106 -7.18 -0.42 4.59
CA LYS A 106 -6.68 -0.31 5.97
C LYS A 106 -5.32 -0.99 6.09
N MET A 107 -4.29 -0.20 6.37
CA MET A 107 -2.95 -0.73 6.52
C MET A 107 -2.82 -1.52 7.83
N SER A 108 -2.48 -2.80 7.72
CA SER A 108 -2.12 -3.58 8.91
C SER A 108 -0.83 -3.05 9.55
N SER A 109 -0.66 -3.24 10.85
CA SER A 109 0.58 -2.86 11.56
C SER A 109 1.84 -3.46 10.92
N GLY A 110 1.75 -4.68 10.39
CA GLY A 110 2.85 -5.32 9.65
C GLY A 110 3.21 -4.54 8.38
N VAL A 111 2.21 -4.12 7.60
CA VAL A 111 2.43 -3.35 6.37
C VAL A 111 2.95 -1.96 6.68
N MET A 112 2.43 -1.30 7.73
CA MET A 112 2.96 -0.01 8.19
C MET A 112 4.44 -0.11 8.57
N LYS A 113 4.86 -1.19 9.23
CA LYS A 113 6.27 -1.41 9.57
C LYS A 113 7.14 -1.56 8.32
N GLU A 114 6.68 -2.32 7.34
CA GLU A 114 7.40 -2.46 6.07
C GLU A 114 7.44 -1.15 5.29
N MET A 115 6.34 -0.38 5.29
CA MET A 115 6.28 0.96 4.70
C MET A 115 7.31 1.91 5.34
N ASN A 116 7.36 1.95 6.68
CA ASN A 116 8.34 2.75 7.42
C ASN A 116 9.78 2.36 7.08
N ARG A 117 10.04 1.07 6.90
CA ARG A 117 11.35 0.58 6.47
C ARG A 117 11.70 1.06 5.05
N LEU A 118 10.73 1.10 4.14
CA LEU A 118 10.92 1.61 2.79
C LEU A 118 11.11 3.13 2.75
N MET A 119 10.45 3.88 3.65
CA MET A 119 10.65 5.33 3.76
C MET A 119 12.08 5.72 4.17
N ASN A 120 12.79 4.85 4.89
CA ASN A 120 14.19 5.04 5.23
C ASN A 120 15.16 4.78 4.05
N VAL A 121 14.64 4.36 2.89
CA VAL A 121 15.42 4.25 1.65
C VAL A 121 15.23 5.56 0.88
N PRO A 122 16.26 6.40 0.73
CA PRO A 122 16.12 7.75 0.14
C PRO A 122 15.41 7.75 -1.21
N GLU A 123 15.65 6.74 -2.04
CA GLU A 123 15.08 6.66 -3.38
C GLU A 123 13.62 6.19 -3.40
N LEU A 124 13.11 5.65 -2.29
CA LEU A 124 11.71 5.22 -2.14
C LEU A 124 10.91 6.15 -1.22
N GLN A 125 11.59 7.03 -0.48
CA GLN A 125 11.00 7.84 0.58
C GLN A 125 9.75 8.59 0.13
N ARG A 126 9.86 9.35 -0.96
CA ARG A 126 8.75 10.17 -1.48
C ARG A 126 7.55 9.29 -1.88
N THR A 127 7.80 8.24 -2.67
CA THR A 127 6.76 7.32 -3.14
C THR A 127 6.01 6.66 -1.98
N MET A 128 6.73 6.25 -0.94
CA MET A 128 6.15 5.57 0.21
C MET A 128 5.40 6.54 1.13
N GLU A 129 5.90 7.77 1.28
CA GLU A 129 5.22 8.81 2.04
C GLU A 129 3.92 9.25 1.36
N ASP A 130 3.94 9.49 0.05
CA ASP A 130 2.75 9.85 -0.73
C ASP A 130 1.69 8.73 -0.60
N MET A 131 2.11 7.47 -0.78
CA MET A 131 1.23 6.32 -0.63
C MET A 131 0.66 6.19 0.80
N ARG A 132 1.47 6.47 1.84
CA ARG A 132 1.02 6.44 3.23
C ARG A 132 -0.05 7.50 3.51
N GLN A 133 0.17 8.73 3.05
CA GLN A 133 -0.78 9.83 3.24
C GLN A 133 -2.10 9.55 2.51
N GLU A 134 -2.02 9.05 1.28
CA GLU A 134 -3.22 8.75 0.50
C GLU A 134 -4.02 7.57 1.06
N MET A 135 -3.37 6.51 1.56
CA MET A 135 -4.06 5.42 2.25
C MET A 135 -4.74 5.89 3.54
N MET A 136 -4.09 6.75 4.33
CA MET A 136 -4.69 7.31 5.55
C MET A 136 -5.90 8.19 5.24
N ARG A 137 -5.85 9.00 4.17
CA ARG A 137 -7.00 9.80 3.72
C ARG A 137 -8.16 8.91 3.28
N ALA A 138 -7.88 7.77 2.64
CA ALA A 138 -8.91 6.83 2.25
C ALA A 138 -9.57 6.15 3.45
N GLU A 139 -8.79 5.83 4.50
CA GLU A 139 -9.31 5.28 5.76
C GLU A 139 -10.23 6.27 6.49
N ILE A 140 -9.81 7.53 6.66
CA ILE A 140 -10.63 8.57 7.31
C ILE A 140 -11.92 8.85 6.53
N ALA A 141 -11.86 8.84 5.19
CA ALA A 141 -13.04 9.05 4.37
C ALA A 141 -14.06 7.91 4.47
N ASP A 142 -13.61 6.69 4.81
CA ASP A 142 -14.48 5.55 5.10
C ASP A 142 -15.14 5.69 6.48
N GLU A 143 -14.36 6.05 7.50
CA GLU A 143 -14.86 6.29 8.87
C GLU A 143 -15.93 7.39 8.92
N MET A 144 -15.72 8.52 8.25
CA MET A 144 -16.73 9.59 8.18
C MET A 144 -18.01 9.16 7.43
N MET A 145 -17.91 8.19 6.51
CA MET A 145 -19.09 7.65 5.82
C MET A 145 -19.84 6.67 6.71
N GLU A 146 -19.15 5.86 7.50
CA GLU A 146 -19.76 4.96 8.50
C GLU A 146 -20.46 5.75 9.60
N GLU A 147 -19.86 6.86 10.07
CA GLU A 147 -20.49 7.80 11.02
C GLU A 147 -21.72 8.50 10.43
N GLY A 148 -21.65 8.97 9.18
CA GLY A 148 -22.79 9.57 8.48
C GLY A 148 -23.92 8.59 8.14
N PHE A 149 -23.63 7.30 8.07
CA PHE A 149 -24.64 6.24 7.93
C PHE A 149 -25.25 5.82 9.28
N GLN A 150 -24.60 6.18 10.40
CA GLN A 150 -25.10 5.99 11.76
C GLN A 150 -26.06 7.12 12.21
N GLU A 151 -26.16 8.22 11.47
CA GLU A 151 -27.02 9.38 11.79
C GLU A 151 -28.28 9.49 10.89
N SER A 152 -28.63 8.45 10.13
CA SER A 152 -29.92 8.39 9.42
C SER A 152 -30.60 7.04 9.65
N ASP A 153 -31.04 6.81 10.89
CA ASP A 153 -32.21 5.95 11.12
C ASP A 153 -33.48 6.77 10.76
N ASP A 154 -33.53 7.19 9.49
CA ASP A 154 -34.65 7.92 8.87
C ASP A 154 -35.94 7.10 8.92
N GLU A 155 -35.91 5.80 9.21
CA GLU A 155 -37.11 5.00 9.45
C GLU A 155 -37.94 5.55 10.64
N THR A 156 -37.29 6.09 11.67
CA THR A 156 -38.01 6.65 12.84
C THR A 156 -38.67 8.00 12.56
N GLU A 157 -38.05 8.88 11.76
CA GLU A 157 -38.66 10.13 11.33
C GLU A 157 -39.73 9.90 10.26
N ILE A 158 -39.53 8.93 9.35
CA ILE A 158 -40.52 8.52 8.35
C ILE A 158 -41.75 7.91 9.04
N ASP A 159 -41.61 7.01 10.02
CA ASP A 159 -42.75 6.46 10.76
C ASP A 159 -43.53 7.55 11.53
N SER A 160 -42.83 8.54 12.09
CA SER A 160 -43.46 9.69 12.74
C SER A 160 -44.19 10.61 11.75
N ALA A 161 -43.64 10.78 10.54
CA ALA A 161 -44.27 11.55 9.47
C ALA A 161 -45.47 10.80 8.87
N VAL A 162 -45.37 9.49 8.70
CA VAL A 162 -46.45 8.60 8.23
C VAL A 162 -47.59 8.55 9.25
N ALA A 163 -47.28 8.49 10.56
CA ALA A 163 -48.28 8.59 11.63
C ALA A 163 -49.05 9.92 11.58
N ARG A 164 -48.37 11.04 11.34
CA ARG A 164 -49.00 12.35 11.16
C ARG A 164 -49.88 12.42 9.92
N VAL A 165 -49.45 11.81 8.80
CA VAL A 165 -50.25 11.74 7.57
C VAL A 165 -51.51 10.88 7.78
N TYR A 166 -51.44 9.78 8.55
CA TYR A 166 -52.63 8.99 8.90
C TYR A 166 -53.65 9.78 9.73
N GLU A 167 -53.15 10.61 10.66
CA GLU A 167 -53.99 11.45 11.52
C GLU A 167 -54.64 12.59 10.72
N GLU A 168 -53.90 13.20 9.78
CA GLU A 168 -54.39 14.27 8.91
C GLU A 168 -55.42 13.77 7.86
N LEU A 169 -55.29 12.51 7.41
CA LEU A 169 -56.23 11.87 6.49
C LEU A 169 -57.44 11.22 7.19
N ALA A 170 -57.54 11.30 8.52
CA ALA A 170 -58.59 10.69 9.33
C ALA A 170 -58.83 9.20 9.01
N LEU A 171 -57.75 8.47 8.70
CA LEU A 171 -57.81 7.04 8.39
C LEU A 171 -57.73 6.26 9.70
N ASP A 172 -58.86 5.66 10.08
CA ASP A 172 -58.94 4.84 11.28
C ASP A 172 -58.08 3.59 11.09
N LYS A 173 -57.08 3.41 11.97
CA LYS A 173 -56.03 2.38 11.88
C LYS A 173 -56.61 0.95 11.84
N SER A 174 -57.89 0.79 12.20
CA SER A 174 -58.61 -0.48 12.22
C SER A 174 -59.04 -1.01 10.85
N GLN A 175 -59.04 -0.20 9.78
CA GLN A 175 -59.55 -0.64 8.47
C GLN A 175 -58.49 -1.30 7.55
N LEU A 176 -57.22 -1.33 7.96
CA LEU A 176 -56.11 -1.83 7.12
C LEU A 176 -55.46 -3.12 7.64
N LEU A 177 -55.91 -3.67 8.78
CA LEU A 177 -55.38 -4.92 9.34
C LEU A 177 -56.30 -6.15 9.17
N ASP A 178 -57.45 -6.01 8.51
CA ASP A 178 -58.28 -7.15 8.08
C ASP A 178 -58.29 -7.24 6.55
N THR A 179 -57.27 -7.90 5.99
CA THR A 179 -57.31 -8.88 4.87
C THR A 179 -55.91 -9.39 4.56
#